data_AF-A0A1Q7GXA4-F1
#
_entry.id   AF-A0A1Q7GXA4-F1
#
_cell.length_a   1.000
_cell.length_b   1.000
_cell.length_c   1.000
_cell.angle_alpha   90.00
_cell.angle_beta   90.00
_cell.angle_gamma   90.00
#
_symmetry.space_group_name_H-M   'P 1'
#
loop_
_entity.id
_entity.type
_entity.pdbx_description
1 polymer ?
#
loop_
_entity_poly.entity_id
_entity_poly.type
_entity_poly.pdbx_seq_one_letter_code
_entity_poly.pdbx_strand_id
1 'polypeptide(L)'
;MKLPMLTDDDKRAEIRRLYFAATRQTIDQDLTKALDLLKSMTSEEERERVTVFMEGLAQMRADWTPRQELRTKNSELRTKKNKKKF
;
A
#
# COMPACT_ATOMS: atom_id res chain seq x y z
N MET A 1 -5.72 -20.72 1.60
CA MET A 1 -6.85 -21.03 2.50
C MET A 1 -7.86 -19.90 2.38
N LYS A 2 -9.11 -20.18 1.98
CA LYS A 2 -10.21 -19.20 2.07
C LYS A 2 -10.42 -18.91 3.56
N LEU A 3 -10.69 -17.66 3.93
CA LEU A 3 -11.13 -17.24 5.28
C LEU A 3 -12.68 -17.12 5.27
N PRO A 4 -13.46 -18.21 5.28
CA PRO A 4 -14.91 -18.12 5.09
C PRO A 4 -15.70 -17.69 6.34
N MET A 5 -15.09 -17.34 7.48
CA MET A 5 -15.82 -17.14 8.74
C MET A 5 -15.31 -15.96 9.59
N LEU A 6 -14.81 -14.90 8.97
CA LEU A 6 -14.53 -13.65 9.70
C LEU A 6 -15.70 -12.67 9.48
N THR A 7 -16.28 -12.16 10.57
CA THR A 7 -17.25 -11.07 10.50
C THR A 7 -16.59 -9.81 9.91
N ASP A 8 -17.38 -8.84 9.44
CA ASP A 8 -16.80 -7.59 8.92
C ASP A 8 -16.02 -6.83 10.02
N ASP A 9 -16.43 -6.96 11.28
CA ASP A 9 -15.69 -6.44 12.44
C ASP A 9 -14.32 -7.11 12.61
N ASP A 10 -14.25 -8.43 12.47
CA ASP A 10 -12.99 -9.15 12.56
C ASP A 10 -12.06 -8.80 11.40
N LYS A 11 -12.60 -8.61 10.18
CA LYS A 11 -11.80 -8.18 9.02
C LYS A 11 -11.21 -6.80 9.28
N ARG A 12 -11.98 -5.88 9.85
CA ARG A 12 -11.49 -4.58 10.28
C ARG A 12 -10.41 -4.70 11.36
N ALA A 13 -10.61 -5.55 12.36
CA ALA A 13 -9.62 -5.79 13.40
C ALA A 13 -8.30 -6.32 12.81
N GLU A 14 -8.37 -7.21 11.82
CA GLU A 14 -7.19 -7.72 11.13
C GLU A 14 -6.51 -6.66 10.25
N ILE A 15 -7.27 -5.84 9.51
CA ILE A 15 -6.69 -4.70 8.76
C ILE A 15 -5.96 -3.75 9.71
N ARG A 16 -6.56 -3.45 10.88
CA ARG A 16 -5.93 -2.65 11.92
C ARG A 16 -4.65 -3.30 12.44
N ARG A 17 -4.66 -4.63 12.66
CA ARG A 17 -3.48 -5.37 13.10
C ARG A 17 -2.34 -5.30 12.08
N LEU A 18 -2.65 -5.48 10.80
CA LEU A 18 -1.70 -5.36 9.69
C LEU A 18 -1.09 -3.97 9.65
N TYR A 19 -1.88 -2.91 9.83
CA TYR A 19 -1.38 -1.53 9.89
C TYR A 19 -0.33 -1.32 11.00
N PHE A 20 -0.61 -1.78 12.23
CA PHE A 20 0.33 -1.59 13.35
C PHE A 20 1.53 -2.55 13.33
N ALA A 21 1.39 -3.72 12.69
CA ALA A 21 2.46 -4.72 12.58
C ALA A 21 3.33 -4.55 11.33
N ALA A 22 2.93 -3.69 10.38
CA ALA A 22 3.62 -3.53 9.11
C ALA A 22 5.08 -3.09 9.32
N THR A 23 5.97 -3.74 8.58
CA THR A 23 7.40 -3.40 8.55
C THR A 23 7.85 -3.17 7.12
N ARG A 24 9.01 -2.54 6.94
CA ARG A 24 9.63 -2.37 5.62
C ARG A 24 9.77 -3.67 4.83
N GLN A 25 9.93 -4.81 5.50
CA GLN A 25 10.07 -6.11 4.85
C GLN A 25 8.73 -6.73 4.45
N THR A 26 7.66 -6.40 5.18
CA THR A 26 6.35 -7.06 5.04
C THR A 26 5.30 -6.18 4.36
N ILE A 27 5.55 -4.88 4.19
CA ILE A 27 4.56 -3.89 3.76
C ILE A 27 3.80 -4.25 2.48
N ASP A 28 4.47 -4.83 1.48
CA ASP A 28 3.81 -5.25 0.24
C ASP A 28 2.84 -6.42 0.46
N GLN A 29 3.22 -7.37 1.31
CA GLN A 29 2.37 -8.51 1.66
C GLN A 29 1.22 -8.08 2.57
N ASP A 30 1.49 -7.20 3.53
CA ASP A 30 0.48 -6.70 4.47
C ASP A 30 -0.56 -5.84 3.75
N LEU A 31 -0.15 -4.97 2.83
CA LEU A 31 -1.05 -4.19 1.99
C LEU A 31 -1.92 -5.10 1.11
N THR A 32 -1.34 -6.15 0.53
CA THR A 32 -2.08 -7.12 -0.30
C THR A 32 -3.16 -7.83 0.52
N LYS A 33 -2.79 -8.34 1.70
CA LYS A 33 -3.75 -8.99 2.62
C LYS A 33 -4.86 -8.04 3.05
N ALA A 34 -4.52 -6.79 3.37
CA ALA A 34 -5.50 -5.78 3.76
C ALA A 34 -6.48 -5.46 2.62
N LEU A 35 -6.00 -5.40 1.36
CA LEU A 35 -6.85 -5.23 0.18
C LEU A 35 -7.79 -6.42 -0.05
N ASP A 36 -7.31 -7.64 0.17
CA ASP A 36 -8.15 -8.84 0.03
C ASP A 36 -9.24 -8.90 1.10
N LEU A 37 -8.92 -8.52 2.34
CA LEU A 37 -9.90 -8.38 3.42
C LEU A 37 -10.94 -7.31 3.08
N LEU A 38 -10.50 -6.12 2.65
CA LEU A 38 -11.36 -5.00 2.25
C LEU A 38 -12.37 -5.41 1.16
N LYS A 39 -11.90 -6.10 0.12
CA LYS A 39 -12.76 -6.58 -0.99
C LYS A 39 -13.80 -7.61 -0.53
N SER A 40 -13.50 -8.33 0.54
CA SER A 40 -14.41 -9.34 1.10
C SER A 40 -15.43 -8.76 2.09
N MET A 41 -15.32 -7.49 2.48
CA MET A 41 -16.26 -6.83 3.40
C MET A 41 -17.57 -6.49 2.67
N THR A 42 -18.68 -6.69 3.35
CA THR A 42 -20.03 -6.43 2.79
C THR A 42 -20.65 -5.14 3.28
N SER A 43 -20.28 -4.68 4.49
CA SER A 43 -20.71 -3.41 5.06
C SER A 43 -19.93 -2.23 4.46
N GLU A 44 -20.66 -1.24 3.95
CA GLU A 44 -20.11 0.02 3.46
C GLU A 44 -19.55 0.88 4.60
N GLU A 45 -20.26 0.94 5.73
CA GLU A 45 -19.87 1.70 6.91
C GLU A 45 -18.53 1.22 7.50
N GLU A 46 -18.34 -0.09 7.58
CA GLU A 46 -17.07 -0.66 8.03
C GLU A 46 -15.96 -0.45 6.99
N ARG A 47 -16.30 -0.47 5.70
CA ARG A 47 -15.35 -0.20 4.60
C ARG A 47 -14.79 1.22 4.64
N GLU A 48 -15.64 2.20 4.93
CA GLU A 48 -15.22 3.59 5.11
C GLU A 48 -14.23 3.71 6.28
N ARG A 49 -14.54 3.08 7.42
CA ARG A 49 -13.67 3.09 8.61
C ARG A 49 -12.28 2.53 8.35
N VAL A 50 -12.18 1.45 7.56
CA VAL A 50 -10.87 0.82 7.28
C VAL A 50 -10.05 1.57 6.24
N THR A 51 -10.67 2.46 5.45
CA THR A 51 -9.98 3.22 4.40
C THR A 51 -8.82 4.05 4.94
N VAL A 52 -8.96 4.61 6.16
CA VAL A 52 -7.87 5.34 6.85
C VAL A 52 -6.63 4.46 7.07
N PHE A 53 -6.81 3.19 7.44
CA PHE A 53 -5.69 2.25 7.59
C PHE A 53 -5.06 1.91 6.23
N MET A 54 -5.87 1.82 5.17
CA MET A 54 -5.38 1.55 3.81
C MET A 54 -4.52 2.69 3.28
N GLU A 55 -4.93 3.94 3.50
CA GLU A 55 -4.14 5.12 3.15
C GLU A 55 -2.80 5.12 3.89
N GLY A 56 -2.81 4.82 5.19
CA GLY A 56 -1.59 4.73 5.98
C GLY A 56 -0.65 3.62 5.55
N LEU A 57 -1.16 2.43 5.20
CA LEU A 57 -0.35 1.35 4.62
C LEU A 57 0.26 1.75 3.27
N ALA A 58 -0.51 2.42 2.40
CA ALA A 58 -0.02 2.91 1.12
C ALA A 58 1.09 3.95 1.28
N GLN A 59 0.95 4.84 2.27
CA GLN A 59 1.95 5.84 2.62
C GLN A 59 3.24 5.18 3.13
N MET A 60 3.16 4.25 4.08
CA MET A 60 4.33 3.50 4.58
C MET A 60 5.05 2.77 3.46
N ARG A 61 4.29 2.15 2.53
CA ARG A 61 4.86 1.50 1.34
C ARG A 61 5.65 2.49 0.50
N ALA A 62 5.09 3.67 0.23
CA ALA A 62 5.77 4.70 -0.55
C ALA A 62 7.06 5.20 0.13
N ASP A 63 7.03 5.37 1.46
CA ASP A 63 8.16 5.86 2.25
C ASP A 63 9.29 4.82 2.36
N TRP A 64 8.93 3.54 2.46
CA TRP A 64 9.89 2.45 2.62
C TRP A 64 10.42 1.89 1.30
N THR A 65 9.70 2.12 0.20
CA THR A 65 10.17 1.79 -1.14
C THR A 65 11.25 2.80 -1.52
N PRO A 66 12.53 2.38 -1.66
CA PRO A 66 13.61 3.30 -1.94
C PRO A 66 13.34 4.03 -3.26
N ARG A 67 13.37 5.36 -3.20
CA ARG A 67 13.10 6.35 -4.26
C ARG A 67 14.10 6.34 -5.44
N GLN A 68 14.67 5.17 -5.76
CA GLN A 68 15.70 4.97 -6.78
C GLN A 68 15.22 5.37 -8.19
N GLU A 69 13.93 5.25 -8.50
CA GLU A 69 13.41 5.61 -9.84
C GLU A 69 13.30 7.12 -10.11
N LEU A 70 13.22 7.98 -9.10
CA LEU A 70 13.09 9.44 -9.32
C LEU A 70 14.42 10.12 -9.64
N ARG A 71 15.55 9.45 -9.39
CA ARG A 71 16.88 9.96 -9.78
C ARG A 71 17.23 9.55 -11.22
N THR A 72 16.85 8.34 -11.66
CA THR A 72 17.21 7.82 -13.00
C THR A 72 16.48 8.55 -14.13
N LYS A 73 15.18 8.88 -13.96
CA LYS A 73 14.41 9.64 -14.96
C LYS A 73 14.95 11.07 -15.16
N ASN A 74 15.40 11.71 -14.08
CA ASN A 74 15.98 13.06 -14.13
C ASN A 74 17.38 13.09 -14.74
N SER A 75 18.20 12.03 -14.57
CA SER A 75 19.50 11.94 -15.26
C SER A 75 19.34 11.76 -16.76
N GLU A 76 18.40 10.94 -17.23
CA GLU A 76 18.18 10.74 -18.68
C GLU A 76 17.62 11.98 -19.39
N LEU A 77 16.73 12.73 -18.73
CA LEU A 77 16.20 14.00 -19.23
C LEU A 77 17.27 15.09 -19.38
N ARG A 78 18.27 15.11 -18.48
CA ARG A 78 19.41 16.03 -18.57
C ARG A 78 20.35 15.66 -19.71
N THR A 79 20.61 14.37 -19.92
CA THR A 79 21.50 13.91 -21.01
C THR A 79 20.90 14.16 -22.39
N LYS A 80 19.58 14.01 -22.56
CA LYS A 80 18.89 14.31 -23.83
C LYS A 80 18.83 15.81 -24.17
N LYS A 81 18.79 16.71 -23.18
CA LYS A 81 18.84 18.16 -23.42
C LYS A 81 20.22 18.64 -23.89
N ASN A 82 21.30 18.04 -23.40
CA ASN A 82 22.66 18.42 -23.84
C ASN A 82 23.01 17.94 -25.25
N LYS A 83 22.39 16.86 -25.74
CA LYS A 83 22.63 16.33 -27.09
C LYS A 83 21.87 17.08 -28.20
N LYS A 84 20.94 17.98 -27.85
CA LYS A 84 20.18 18.84 -28.78
C LYS A 84 20.77 20.24 -28.96
N LYS A 85 21.89 20.54 -28.28
CA LYS A 85 22.58 21.85 -28.33
C LYS A 85 23.89 21.83 -29.15
N PHE A 86 24.20 20.72 -29.80
CA PHE A 86 25.30 20.58 -30.74
C PHE A 86 24.75 20.07 -32.08
#